data_AF-A0A2H0DEX2-F1
#
_entry.id   AF-A0A2H0DEX2-F1
#
_cell.length_a   1.000
_cell.length_b   1.000
_cell.length_c   1.000
_cell.angle_alpha   90.00
_cell.angle_beta   90.00
_cell.angle_gamma   90.00
#
_symmetry.space_group_name_H-M   'P 1'
#
loop_
_entity.id
_entity.type
_entity.pdbx_description
1 polymer ?
#
loop_
_entity_poly.entity_id
_entity_poly.type
_entity_poly.pdbx_seq_one_letter_code
_entity_poly.pdbx_strand_id
1 'polypeptide(L)'
;MFVPNIFQFQKINYLFISMLFFCFAALIGLFAAIKIVHPTFSQSIPFIILRPLHTFWVIVALLSGVGGIIYKLTLHTFSKKEHAFYSLNFLCFIIWSSWVIVTGQASGREYFSWPLISSVFLEMFLIHLLLRLFQSKKKLYLQSPEAFWLLALGLLFIQNGLIESQYWHLHNLFKNYVADLSIQWHSIDTFFAGINTALYGGAAFLLDTKPKPLRKPVLFGIAAFSLLFTFGHHHYISPQPTLLKNLALIASLLAVISFWRHVKAYKKINPQQFKHDLTFPLWRAIEFWTLVSVASGVLFAIPQFNLWIHSSYLVVIHAMGSMIGVNFMIIVLANLAERKILTSSNENWLQNPVKWINLSLLGLWITLGLNGFLKGWQRFYISVDYIQSFRDNMLLLFPVLGFFLLLGIVRLSYGLWKLNHMEALSELG
;
A
#
# COMPACT_ATOMS: atom_id res chain seq x y z
N MET A 1 -1.73 -48.38 10.79
CA MET A 1 -2.59 -47.40 10.10
C MET A 1 -2.01 -46.02 10.38
N PHE A 2 -0.98 -45.64 9.60
CA PHE A 2 -0.29 -44.36 9.72
C PHE A 2 -1.06 -43.34 8.87
N VAL A 3 -1.90 -42.52 9.50
CA VAL A 3 -2.36 -41.29 8.86
C VAL A 3 -1.18 -40.32 8.92
N PRO A 4 -0.58 -39.92 7.79
CA PRO A 4 0.51 -38.97 7.83
C PRO A 4 -0.06 -37.64 8.36
N ASN A 5 0.73 -37.00 9.21
CA ASN A 5 0.55 -35.66 9.75
C ASN A 5 0.54 -34.57 8.64
N ILE A 6 -0.38 -34.65 7.67
CA ILE A 6 -0.51 -33.71 6.54
C ILE A 6 -0.96 -32.31 7.02
N PHE A 7 -1.37 -32.18 8.29
CA PHE A 7 -1.69 -30.91 8.94
C PHE A 7 -0.70 -30.54 10.07
N GLN A 8 0.58 -30.90 9.96
CA GLN A 8 1.58 -30.01 10.54
C GLN A 8 1.52 -28.71 9.73
N PHE A 9 0.68 -27.77 10.17
CA PHE A 9 0.66 -26.40 9.67
C PHE A 9 2.09 -25.87 9.73
N GLN A 10 2.81 -25.96 8.61
CA GLN A 10 3.96 -25.11 8.35
C GLN A 10 3.48 -23.68 8.63
N LYS A 11 4.18 -22.96 9.51
CA LYS A 11 3.80 -21.61 9.93
C LYS A 11 3.43 -20.79 8.70
N ILE A 12 2.18 -20.34 8.61
CA ILE A 12 1.69 -19.51 7.52
C ILE A 12 2.58 -18.26 7.48
N ASN A 13 3.37 -18.11 6.41
CA ASN A 13 4.20 -16.93 6.22
C ASN A 13 3.39 -15.84 5.49
N TYR A 14 2.71 -15.00 6.27
CA TYR A 14 1.93 -13.87 5.78
C TYR A 14 2.73 -12.85 4.96
N LEU A 15 4.04 -12.72 5.21
CA LEU A 15 4.93 -11.85 4.44
C LEU A 15 5.16 -12.40 3.03
N PHE A 16 5.32 -13.70 2.89
CA PHE A 16 5.42 -14.35 1.59
C PHE A 16 4.07 -14.40 0.87
N ILE A 17 2.98 -14.68 1.59
CA ILE A 17 1.62 -14.65 1.02
C ILE A 17 1.27 -13.26 0.48
N SER A 18 1.68 -12.19 1.16
CA SER A 18 1.56 -10.81 0.66
C SER A 18 2.16 -10.66 -0.75
N MET A 19 3.32 -11.26 -1.00
CA MET A 19 3.96 -11.24 -2.32
C MET A 19 3.11 -11.92 -3.40
N LEU A 20 2.49 -13.05 -3.07
CA LEU A 20 1.58 -13.75 -3.98
C LEU A 20 0.33 -12.92 -4.29
N PHE A 21 -0.21 -12.23 -3.28
CA PHE A 21 -1.33 -11.30 -3.49
C PHE A 21 -0.94 -10.09 -4.35
N PHE A 22 0.29 -9.57 -4.23
CA PHE A 22 0.79 -8.54 -5.15
C PHE A 22 0.92 -9.06 -6.58
N CYS A 23 1.40 -10.29 -6.80
CA CYS A 23 1.41 -10.92 -8.13
C CYS A 23 -0.01 -10.99 -8.72
N PHE A 24 -0.97 -11.44 -7.92
CA PHE A 24 -2.36 -11.57 -8.36
C PHE A 24 -3.00 -10.20 -8.65
N ALA A 25 -2.78 -9.22 -7.78
CA ALA A 25 -3.22 -7.84 -7.99
C ALA A 25 -2.62 -7.26 -9.28
N ALA A 26 -1.31 -7.43 -9.51
CA ALA A 26 -0.63 -6.94 -10.71
C ALA A 26 -1.17 -7.61 -11.99
N LEU A 27 -1.51 -8.90 -11.93
CA LEU A 27 -2.13 -9.62 -13.05
C LEU A 27 -3.51 -9.03 -13.40
N ILE A 28 -4.38 -8.79 -12.40
CA ILE A 28 -5.69 -8.16 -12.63
C ILE A 28 -5.49 -6.72 -13.16
N GLY A 29 -4.50 -6.00 -12.63
CA GLY A 29 -4.13 -4.65 -13.10
C GLY A 29 -3.70 -4.64 -14.57
N LEU A 30 -2.96 -5.66 -15.01
CA LEU A 30 -2.59 -5.84 -16.42
C LEU A 30 -3.83 -6.05 -17.29
N PHE A 31 -4.76 -6.91 -16.88
CA PHE A 31 -6.03 -7.08 -17.60
C PHE A 31 -6.84 -5.79 -17.66
N ALA A 32 -6.88 -5.02 -16.57
CA ALA A 32 -7.53 -3.72 -16.53
C ALA A 32 -6.86 -2.71 -17.49
N ALA A 33 -5.53 -2.69 -17.57
CA ALA A 33 -4.77 -1.84 -18.50
C ALA A 33 -5.04 -2.23 -19.97
N ILE A 34 -5.07 -3.53 -20.29
CA ILE A 34 -5.44 -4.01 -21.63
C ILE A 34 -6.87 -3.56 -21.97
N LYS A 35 -7.82 -3.67 -21.03
CA LYS A 35 -9.21 -3.26 -21.24
C LYS A 35 -9.36 -1.75 -21.46
N ILE A 36 -8.51 -0.92 -20.85
CA ILE A 36 -8.48 0.54 -21.10
C ILE A 36 -8.12 0.84 -22.56
N VAL A 37 -7.13 0.14 -23.09
CA VAL A 37 -6.60 0.37 -24.45
C VAL A 37 -7.42 -0.35 -25.52
N HIS A 38 -7.96 -1.52 -25.19
CA HIS A 38 -8.81 -2.34 -26.05
C HIS A 38 -10.14 -2.65 -25.33
N PRO A 39 -11.11 -1.71 -25.34
CA PRO A 39 -12.38 -1.88 -24.61
C PRO A 39 -13.18 -3.12 -25.00
N THR A 40 -13.02 -3.62 -26.23
CA THR A 40 -13.69 -4.83 -26.74
C THR A 40 -13.04 -6.14 -26.26
N PHE A 41 -11.83 -6.09 -25.69
CA PHE A 41 -11.13 -7.27 -25.18
C PHE A 41 -11.91 -7.94 -24.04
N SER A 42 -12.35 -9.18 -24.21
CA SER A 42 -13.15 -9.96 -23.24
C SER A 42 -14.44 -9.26 -22.80
N GLN A 43 -15.56 -9.59 -23.44
CA GLN A 43 -16.87 -9.07 -23.03
C GLN A 43 -17.33 -9.62 -21.66
N SER A 44 -16.87 -10.82 -21.29
CA SER A 44 -17.29 -11.52 -20.07
C SER A 44 -16.73 -10.91 -18.78
N ILE A 45 -15.67 -10.10 -18.85
CA ILE A 45 -15.05 -9.48 -17.67
C ILE A 45 -14.96 -7.95 -17.86
N PRO A 46 -15.99 -7.20 -17.43
CA PRO A 46 -16.02 -5.75 -17.61
C PRO A 46 -15.04 -5.03 -16.67
N PHE A 47 -14.62 -3.82 -17.09
CA PHE A 47 -13.69 -2.99 -16.30
C PHE A 47 -14.24 -2.65 -14.90
N ILE A 48 -15.57 -2.54 -14.78
CA ILE A 48 -16.26 -2.28 -13.51
C ILE A 48 -16.03 -3.40 -12.47
N ILE A 49 -15.67 -4.61 -12.89
CA ILE A 49 -15.26 -5.71 -12.01
C ILE A 49 -13.74 -5.72 -11.83
N LEU A 50 -12.98 -5.57 -12.92
CA LEU A 50 -11.51 -5.61 -12.88
C LEU A 50 -10.90 -4.56 -11.94
N ARG A 51 -11.41 -3.32 -11.97
CA ARG A 51 -10.90 -2.22 -11.15
C ARG A 51 -11.05 -2.48 -9.65
N PRO A 52 -12.26 -2.71 -9.09
CA PRO A 52 -12.41 -2.96 -7.66
C PRO A 52 -11.69 -4.24 -7.23
N LEU A 53 -11.67 -5.28 -8.08
CA LEU A 53 -10.94 -6.52 -7.79
C LEU A 53 -9.43 -6.27 -7.70
N HIS A 54 -8.85 -5.52 -8.63
CA HIS A 54 -7.44 -5.11 -8.57
C HIS A 54 -7.12 -4.37 -7.27
N THR A 55 -7.87 -3.32 -6.96
CA THR A 55 -7.62 -2.51 -5.76
C THR A 55 -7.82 -3.31 -4.47
N PHE A 56 -8.81 -4.19 -4.44
CA PHE A 56 -9.06 -5.09 -3.32
C PHE A 56 -7.85 -5.99 -3.04
N TRP A 57 -7.29 -6.62 -4.08
CA TRP A 57 -6.13 -7.50 -3.90
C TRP A 57 -4.85 -6.75 -3.51
N VAL A 58 -4.69 -5.48 -3.91
CA VAL A 58 -3.62 -4.62 -3.37
C VAL A 58 -3.82 -4.39 -1.87
N ILE A 59 -5.04 -4.08 -1.42
CA ILE A 59 -5.35 -3.89 0.01
C ILE A 59 -5.08 -5.18 0.80
N VAL A 60 -5.55 -6.33 0.30
CA VAL A 60 -5.28 -7.64 0.91
C VAL A 60 -3.78 -7.92 1.00
N ALA A 61 -3.02 -7.61 -0.05
CA ALA A 61 -1.57 -7.78 -0.05
C ALA A 61 -0.91 -6.92 1.03
N LEU A 62 -1.26 -5.64 1.13
CA LEU A 62 -0.74 -4.71 2.14
C LEU A 62 -1.08 -5.14 3.57
N LEU A 63 -2.34 -5.52 3.81
CA LEU A 63 -2.81 -6.00 5.12
C LEU A 63 -2.11 -7.31 5.52
N SER A 64 -1.89 -8.23 4.57
CA SER A 64 -1.10 -9.44 4.81
C SER A 64 0.34 -9.09 5.19
N GLY A 65 0.93 -8.06 4.56
CA GLY A 65 2.26 -7.57 4.90
C GLY A 65 2.33 -7.03 6.33
N VAL A 66 1.42 -6.11 6.69
CA VAL A 66 1.30 -5.56 8.05
C VAL A 66 1.06 -6.67 9.08
N GLY A 67 0.10 -7.56 8.82
CA GLY A 67 -0.20 -8.69 9.69
C GLY A 67 1.00 -9.63 9.86
N GLY A 68 1.75 -9.89 8.79
CA GLY A 68 2.97 -10.70 8.84
C GLY A 68 4.09 -10.11 9.68
N ILE A 69 4.33 -8.79 9.57
CA ILE A 69 5.29 -8.08 10.43
C ILE A 69 4.89 -8.22 11.89
N ILE A 70 3.64 -7.89 12.24
CA ILE A 70 3.18 -7.91 13.63
C ILE A 70 3.19 -9.34 14.17
N TYR A 71 2.72 -10.31 13.40
CA TYR A 71 2.76 -11.72 13.75
C TYR A 71 4.19 -12.16 14.09
N LYS A 72 5.19 -11.75 13.29
CA LYS A 72 6.59 -12.06 13.58
C LYS A 72 7.08 -11.46 14.89
N LEU A 73 6.79 -10.17 15.13
CA LEU A 73 7.22 -9.46 16.33
C LEU A 73 6.56 -9.99 17.61
N THR A 74 5.35 -10.52 17.47
CA THR A 74 4.48 -10.92 18.59
C THR A 74 4.23 -12.43 18.66
N LEU A 75 4.96 -13.24 17.87
CA LEU A 75 4.75 -14.69 17.75
C LEU A 75 4.67 -15.43 19.09
N HIS A 76 5.51 -15.01 20.06
CA HIS A 76 5.55 -15.55 21.41
C HIS A 76 4.25 -15.36 22.23
N THR A 77 3.35 -14.49 21.78
CA THR A 77 2.05 -14.20 22.42
C THR A 77 0.87 -14.92 21.76
N PHE A 78 1.10 -15.64 20.65
CA PHE A 78 0.06 -16.38 19.94
C PHE A 78 -0.01 -17.83 20.41
N SER A 79 -1.17 -18.27 20.88
CA SER A 79 -1.50 -19.70 20.93
C SER A 79 -1.92 -20.22 19.55
N LYS A 80 -1.89 -21.55 19.37
CA LYS A 80 -2.33 -22.20 18.13
C LYS A 80 -3.79 -21.89 17.77
N LYS A 81 -4.68 -21.86 18.77
CA LYS A 81 -6.11 -21.55 18.57
C LYS A 81 -6.31 -20.11 18.13
N GLU A 82 -5.59 -19.17 18.75
CA GLU A 82 -5.64 -17.75 18.40
C GLU A 82 -5.08 -17.49 17.00
N HIS A 83 -4.01 -18.18 16.61
CA HIS A 83 -3.51 -18.13 15.25
C HIS A 83 -4.57 -18.63 14.25
N ALA A 84 -5.21 -19.77 14.50
CA ALA A 84 -6.27 -20.28 13.63
C ALA A 84 -7.45 -19.30 13.51
N PHE A 85 -7.89 -18.70 14.62
CA PHE A 85 -8.94 -17.69 14.62
C PHE A 85 -8.55 -16.45 13.79
N TYR A 86 -7.33 -15.95 13.97
CA TYR A 86 -6.77 -14.85 13.20
C TYR A 86 -6.74 -15.18 11.69
N SER A 87 -6.24 -16.35 11.31
CA SER A 87 -6.17 -16.80 9.92
C SER A 87 -7.55 -16.95 9.29
N LEU A 88 -8.50 -17.52 10.04
CA LEU A 88 -9.87 -17.76 9.58
C LEU A 88 -10.58 -16.44 9.26
N ASN A 89 -10.51 -15.45 10.14
CA ASN A 89 -11.14 -14.15 9.91
C ASN A 89 -10.59 -13.45 8.66
N PHE A 90 -9.27 -13.46 8.48
CA PHE A 90 -8.66 -12.89 7.27
C PHE A 90 -9.08 -13.65 6.01
N LEU A 91 -9.14 -14.98 6.08
CA LEU A 91 -9.58 -15.81 4.95
C LEU A 91 -11.06 -15.57 4.62
N CYS A 92 -11.94 -15.49 5.61
CA CYS A 92 -13.35 -15.14 5.44
C CYS A 92 -13.50 -13.76 4.78
N PHE A 93 -12.74 -12.76 5.22
CA PHE A 93 -12.68 -11.45 4.57
C PHE A 93 -12.28 -11.56 3.09
N ILE A 94 -11.23 -12.33 2.77
CA ILE A 94 -10.73 -12.48 1.41
C ILE A 94 -11.75 -13.18 0.51
N ILE A 95 -12.25 -14.34 0.92
CA ILE A 95 -13.16 -15.16 0.12
C ILE A 95 -14.47 -14.42 -0.13
N TRP A 96 -15.08 -13.90 0.94
CA TRP A 96 -16.40 -13.27 0.83
C TRP A 96 -16.35 -12.00 -0.01
N SER A 97 -15.35 -11.14 0.21
CA SER A 97 -15.20 -9.91 -0.58
C SER A 97 -14.89 -10.20 -2.05
N SER A 98 -14.02 -11.17 -2.34
CA SER A 98 -13.72 -11.56 -3.72
C SER A 98 -14.97 -12.08 -4.43
N TRP A 99 -15.76 -12.91 -3.75
CA TRP A 99 -17.01 -13.45 -4.30
C TRP A 99 -17.98 -12.32 -4.65
N VAL A 100 -18.25 -11.38 -3.72
CA VAL A 100 -19.16 -10.25 -3.96
C VAL A 100 -18.71 -9.36 -5.12
N ILE A 101 -17.40 -9.11 -5.24
CA ILE A 101 -16.86 -8.27 -6.33
C ILE A 101 -17.02 -8.99 -7.68
N VAL A 102 -16.69 -10.29 -7.74
CA VAL A 102 -16.73 -11.09 -8.98
C VAL A 102 -18.17 -11.31 -9.46
N THR A 103 -19.14 -11.44 -8.55
CA THR A 103 -20.56 -11.56 -8.89
C THR A 103 -21.22 -10.23 -9.24
N GLY A 104 -20.49 -9.11 -9.19
CA GLY A 104 -21.01 -7.78 -9.50
C GLY A 104 -21.92 -7.19 -8.43
N GLN A 105 -21.90 -7.75 -7.22
CA GLN A 105 -22.73 -7.32 -6.08
C GLN A 105 -22.01 -6.33 -5.14
N ALA A 106 -20.88 -5.78 -5.59
CA ALA A 106 -20.11 -4.79 -4.84
C ALA A 106 -20.93 -3.52 -4.54
N SER A 107 -20.59 -2.81 -3.46
CA SER A 107 -21.30 -1.61 -2.99
C SER A 107 -21.24 -0.41 -3.97
N GLY A 108 -20.40 -0.49 -5.00
CA GLY A 108 -20.12 0.61 -5.93
C GLY A 108 -19.19 1.69 -5.36
N ARG A 109 -18.84 1.63 -4.06
CA ARG A 109 -17.87 2.55 -3.45
C ARG A 109 -16.45 2.22 -3.89
N GLU A 110 -15.63 3.26 -4.02
CA GLU A 110 -14.21 3.11 -4.35
C GLU A 110 -13.43 2.51 -3.17
N TYR A 111 -12.54 1.57 -3.47
CA TYR A 111 -11.71 0.79 -2.53
C TYR A 111 -12.48 -0.13 -1.58
N PHE A 112 -13.44 0.41 -0.83
CA PHE A 112 -14.29 -0.32 0.13
C PHE A 112 -15.54 -0.89 -0.55
N SER A 113 -15.33 -1.63 -1.63
CA SER A 113 -16.41 -2.13 -2.49
C SER A 113 -17.10 -3.39 -1.93
N TRP A 114 -16.59 -3.95 -0.83
CA TRP A 114 -17.10 -5.15 -0.17
C TRP A 114 -18.23 -4.83 0.82
N PRO A 115 -19.06 -5.82 1.21
CA PRO A 115 -20.19 -5.60 2.10
C PRO A 115 -19.75 -5.42 3.56
N LEU A 116 -20.64 -4.86 4.40
CA LEU A 116 -20.39 -4.63 5.83
C LEU A 116 -19.84 -5.87 6.57
N ILE A 117 -20.37 -7.06 6.27
CA ILE A 117 -19.93 -8.30 6.93
C ILE A 117 -18.45 -8.63 6.64
N SER A 118 -17.92 -8.27 5.47
CA SER A 118 -16.49 -8.36 5.19
C SER A 118 -15.67 -7.45 6.11
N SER A 119 -16.16 -6.22 6.36
CA SER A 119 -15.52 -5.30 7.29
C SER A 119 -15.52 -5.83 8.72
N VAL A 120 -16.55 -6.57 9.14
CA VAL A 120 -16.57 -7.23 10.46
C VAL A 120 -15.48 -8.30 10.57
N PHE A 121 -15.31 -9.15 9.55
CA PHE A 121 -14.22 -10.13 9.53
C PHE A 121 -12.84 -9.46 9.57
N LEU A 122 -12.65 -8.39 8.80
CA LEU A 122 -11.40 -7.64 8.81
C LEU A 122 -11.14 -6.95 10.15
N GLU A 123 -12.17 -6.36 10.78
CA GLU A 123 -12.04 -5.70 12.08
C GLU A 123 -11.66 -6.70 13.17
N MET A 124 -12.26 -7.90 13.19
CA MET A 124 -11.86 -8.96 14.12
C MET A 124 -10.40 -9.37 13.95
N PHE A 125 -9.91 -9.43 12.71
CA PHE A 125 -8.51 -9.66 12.40
C PHE A 125 -7.60 -8.55 12.96
N LEU A 126 -7.97 -7.27 12.75
CA LEU A 126 -7.19 -6.10 13.19
C LEU A 126 -7.18 -5.94 14.71
N ILE A 127 -8.32 -6.13 15.38
CA ILE A 127 -8.42 -6.13 16.85
C ILE A 127 -7.45 -7.16 17.43
N HIS A 128 -7.41 -8.35 16.85
CA HIS A 128 -6.52 -9.40 17.33
C HIS A 128 -5.04 -9.01 17.21
N LEU A 129 -4.63 -8.40 16.08
CA LEU A 129 -3.27 -7.89 15.91
C LEU A 129 -2.93 -6.81 16.93
N LEU A 130 -3.85 -5.87 17.16
CA LEU A 130 -3.66 -4.78 18.11
C LEU A 130 -3.47 -5.31 19.54
N LEU A 131 -4.31 -6.26 19.96
CA LEU A 131 -4.20 -6.88 21.28
C LEU A 131 -2.84 -7.55 21.49
N ARG A 132 -2.33 -8.30 20.48
CA ARG A 132 -1.02 -8.97 20.56
C ARG A 132 0.15 -7.99 20.60
N LEU A 133 0.03 -6.90 19.85
CA LEU A 133 1.00 -5.82 19.90
C LEU A 133 1.10 -5.22 21.31
N PHE A 134 -0.03 -4.94 21.95
CA PHE A 134 -0.07 -4.39 23.32
C PHE A 134 0.32 -5.40 24.40
N GLN A 135 0.05 -6.69 24.23
CA GLN A 135 0.60 -7.73 25.10
C GLN A 135 2.13 -7.77 25.04
N SER A 136 2.71 -7.46 23.87
CA SER A 136 4.16 -7.38 23.66
C SER A 136 4.75 -5.99 23.99
N LYS A 137 3.96 -5.05 24.53
CA LYS A 137 4.34 -3.62 24.65
C LYS A 137 5.67 -3.40 25.36
N LYS A 138 5.92 -4.09 26.48
CA LYS A 138 7.11 -3.85 27.32
C LYS A 138 8.38 -4.14 26.51
N LYS A 139 8.41 -5.29 25.84
CA LYS A 139 9.54 -5.73 25.02
C LYS A 139 9.75 -4.79 23.82
N LEU A 140 8.69 -4.53 23.06
CA LEU A 140 8.78 -3.74 21.83
C LEU A 140 9.08 -2.26 22.10
N TYR A 141 8.48 -1.69 23.14
CA TYR A 141 8.77 -0.30 23.54
C TYR A 141 10.22 -0.13 24.00
N LEU A 142 10.78 -1.09 24.76
CA LEU A 142 12.19 -1.05 25.16
C LEU A 142 13.13 -1.18 23.95
N GLN A 143 12.75 -1.97 22.94
CA GLN A 143 13.53 -2.11 21.72
C GLN A 143 13.51 -0.83 20.87
N SER A 144 12.34 -0.22 20.68
CA SER A 144 12.20 1.03 19.92
C SER A 144 10.86 1.71 20.21
N PRO A 145 10.84 2.75 21.07
CA PRO A 145 9.62 3.48 21.39
C PRO A 145 8.93 4.09 20.16
N GLU A 146 9.71 4.67 19.24
CA GLU A 146 9.17 5.26 18.01
C GLU A 146 8.48 4.19 17.14
N ALA A 147 9.15 3.07 16.90
CA ALA A 147 8.62 2.01 16.06
C ALA A 147 7.36 1.38 16.67
N PHE A 148 7.32 1.21 18.00
CA PHE A 148 6.13 0.72 18.71
C PHE A 148 4.91 1.59 18.43
N TRP A 149 5.05 2.92 18.59
CA TRP A 149 3.94 3.83 18.37
C TRP A 149 3.54 3.95 16.89
N LEU A 150 4.49 3.86 15.96
CA LEU A 150 4.16 3.80 14.54
C LEU A 150 3.30 2.57 14.20
N LEU A 151 3.64 1.39 14.74
CA LEU A 151 2.80 0.20 14.58
C LEU A 151 1.42 0.35 15.25
N ALA A 152 1.39 0.79 16.51
CA ALA A 152 0.16 0.89 17.28
C ALA A 152 -0.81 1.92 16.69
N LEU A 153 -0.33 3.13 16.39
CA LEU A 153 -1.14 4.18 15.75
C LEU A 153 -1.51 3.78 14.33
N GLY A 154 -0.61 3.15 13.59
CA GLY A 154 -0.90 2.62 12.26
C GLY A 154 -2.10 1.67 12.26
N LEU A 155 -2.12 0.68 13.17
CA LEU A 155 -3.26 -0.22 13.33
C LEU A 155 -4.54 0.50 13.74
N LEU A 156 -4.46 1.44 14.69
CA LEU A 156 -5.62 2.23 15.12
C LEU A 156 -6.19 3.06 13.97
N PHE A 157 -5.36 3.63 13.10
CA PHE A 157 -5.82 4.37 11.91
C PHE A 157 -6.44 3.43 10.87
N ILE A 158 -5.89 2.23 10.67
CA ILE A 158 -6.52 1.23 9.79
C ILE A 158 -7.93 0.88 10.30
N GLN A 159 -8.08 0.63 11.61
CA GLN A 159 -9.39 0.32 12.21
C GLN A 159 -10.36 1.51 12.13
N ASN A 160 -9.91 2.71 12.51
CA ASN A 160 -10.74 3.91 12.45
C ASN A 160 -11.21 4.21 11.03
N GLY A 161 -10.30 4.17 10.05
CA GLY A 161 -10.65 4.33 8.64
C GLY A 161 -11.61 3.24 8.16
N LEU A 162 -11.42 1.98 8.58
CA LEU A 162 -12.34 0.91 8.21
C LEU A 162 -13.74 1.12 8.82
N ILE A 163 -13.85 1.47 10.08
CA ILE A 163 -15.13 1.71 10.75
C ILE A 163 -15.86 2.90 10.13
N GLU A 164 -15.15 4.01 9.94
CA GLU A 164 -15.71 5.23 9.33
C GLU A 164 -16.14 4.99 7.88
N SER A 165 -15.44 4.13 7.14
CA SER A 165 -15.83 3.76 5.77
C SER A 165 -17.22 3.11 5.69
N GLN A 166 -17.78 2.66 6.82
CA GLN A 166 -19.12 2.05 6.91
C GLN A 166 -20.23 3.04 7.31
N TYR A 167 -19.89 4.29 7.64
CA TYR A 167 -20.87 5.27 8.13
C TYR A 167 -21.93 5.67 7.10
N TRP A 168 -21.72 5.38 5.82
CA TRP A 168 -22.73 5.55 4.77
C TRP A 168 -23.98 4.68 4.98
N HIS A 169 -23.90 3.63 5.81
CA HIS A 169 -25.09 2.87 6.23
C HIS A 169 -26.00 3.68 7.19
N LEU A 170 -25.52 4.79 7.76
CA LEU A 170 -26.32 5.68 8.60
C LEU A 170 -27.16 6.60 7.71
N HIS A 171 -28.49 6.46 7.82
CA HIS A 171 -29.48 7.12 6.94
C HIS A 171 -29.30 8.64 6.80
N ASN A 172 -28.89 9.33 7.87
CA ASN A 172 -28.73 10.79 7.87
C ASN A 172 -27.49 11.26 7.09
N LEU A 173 -26.45 10.43 7.01
CA LEU A 173 -25.21 10.77 6.29
C LEU A 173 -25.35 10.51 4.79
N PHE A 174 -25.96 9.38 4.43
CA PHE A 174 -26.16 9.00 3.02
C PHE A 174 -26.97 10.03 2.21
N LYS A 175 -27.94 10.71 2.84
CA LYS A 175 -28.75 11.73 2.17
C LYS A 175 -27.98 12.99 1.78
N ASN A 176 -26.83 13.24 2.41
CA ASN A 176 -25.98 14.37 2.07
C ASN A 176 -24.73 13.87 1.33
N TYR A 177 -24.79 13.90 -0.01
CA TYR A 177 -23.71 13.40 -0.86
C TYR A 177 -22.34 14.02 -0.56
N VAL A 178 -22.29 15.32 -0.23
CA VAL A 178 -21.03 16.02 0.09
C VAL A 178 -20.46 15.49 1.40
N ALA A 179 -21.31 15.28 2.40
CA ALA A 179 -20.92 14.70 3.68
C ALA A 179 -20.47 13.25 3.52
N ASP A 180 -21.23 12.41 2.81
CA ASP A 180 -20.85 11.02 2.54
C ASP A 180 -19.50 10.94 1.81
N LEU A 181 -19.30 11.75 0.76
CA LEU A 181 -18.05 11.77 0.02
C LEU A 181 -16.88 12.30 0.87
N SER A 182 -17.12 13.28 1.75
CA SER A 182 -16.10 13.77 2.69
C SER A 182 -15.67 12.68 3.67
N ILE A 183 -16.62 11.96 4.26
CA ILE A 183 -16.37 10.83 5.18
C ILE A 183 -15.67 9.70 4.44
N GLN A 184 -16.08 9.41 3.19
CA GLN A 184 -15.41 8.40 2.37
C GLN A 184 -13.93 8.73 2.20
N TRP A 185 -13.58 9.96 1.80
CA TRP A 185 -12.18 10.34 1.60
C TRP A 185 -11.40 10.41 2.90
N HIS A 186 -11.99 10.88 4.00
CA HIS A 186 -11.33 10.86 5.30
C HIS A 186 -11.02 9.43 5.74
N SER A 187 -11.98 8.51 5.57
CA SER A 187 -11.81 7.09 5.89
C SER A 187 -10.72 6.41 5.04
N ILE A 188 -10.68 6.69 3.73
CA ILE A 188 -9.67 6.15 2.79
C ILE A 188 -8.27 6.69 3.13
N ASP A 189 -8.14 8.01 3.32
CA ASP A 189 -6.85 8.65 3.61
C ASP A 189 -6.30 8.13 4.95
N THR A 190 -7.15 8.08 5.98
CA THR A 190 -6.80 7.54 7.31
C THR A 190 -6.38 6.06 7.22
N PHE A 191 -7.11 5.24 6.48
CA PHE A 191 -6.81 3.82 6.33
C PHE A 191 -5.44 3.58 5.68
N PHE A 192 -5.14 4.25 4.57
CA PHE A 192 -3.86 4.10 3.88
C PHE A 192 -2.70 4.78 4.61
N ALA A 193 -2.94 5.91 5.28
CA ALA A 193 -1.96 6.51 6.19
C ALA A 193 -1.61 5.54 7.32
N GLY A 194 -2.60 4.81 7.86
CA GLY A 194 -2.41 3.75 8.84
C GLY A 194 -1.54 2.60 8.33
N ILE A 195 -1.81 2.09 7.13
CA ILE A 195 -0.99 1.05 6.47
C ILE A 195 0.46 1.51 6.33
N ASN A 196 0.69 2.69 5.75
CA ASN A 196 2.03 3.25 5.55
C ASN A 196 2.77 3.36 6.89
N THR A 197 2.11 3.94 7.89
CA THR A 197 2.67 4.13 9.24
C THR A 197 3.04 2.79 9.89
N ALA A 198 2.17 1.78 9.80
CA ALA A 198 2.44 0.45 10.32
C ALA A 198 3.63 -0.21 9.61
N LEU A 199 3.70 -0.12 8.29
CA LEU A 199 4.82 -0.68 7.52
C LEU A 199 6.16 -0.02 7.88
N TYR A 200 6.21 1.31 8.01
CA TYR A 200 7.42 2.01 8.47
C TYR A 200 7.81 1.63 9.91
N GLY A 201 6.84 1.51 10.82
CA GLY A 201 7.10 1.03 12.18
C GLY A 201 7.66 -0.40 12.20
N GLY A 202 7.10 -1.27 11.36
CA GLY A 202 7.59 -2.63 11.13
C GLY A 202 9.01 -2.69 10.60
N ALA A 203 9.30 -1.92 9.56
CA ALA A 203 10.63 -1.78 8.98
C ALA A 203 11.65 -1.35 10.04
N ALA A 204 11.29 -0.36 10.87
CA ALA A 204 12.16 0.11 11.95
C ALA A 204 12.49 -0.99 12.97
N PHE A 205 11.52 -1.86 13.32
CA PHE A 205 11.79 -2.99 14.22
C PHE A 205 12.68 -4.07 13.61
N LEU A 206 12.48 -4.36 12.33
CA LEU A 206 13.13 -5.49 11.67
C LEU A 206 14.54 -5.15 11.16
N LEU A 207 14.85 -3.86 10.98
CA LEU A 207 16.04 -3.41 10.24
C LEU A 207 16.95 -2.49 11.04
N ASP A 208 16.41 -1.66 11.94
CA ASP A 208 17.26 -0.79 12.74
C ASP A 208 17.91 -1.58 13.87
N THR A 209 19.24 -1.56 13.90
CA THR A 209 20.03 -2.17 14.98
C THR A 209 20.10 -1.31 16.24
N LYS A 210 19.65 -0.05 16.16
CA LYS A 210 19.67 0.92 17.27
C LYS A 210 18.25 1.33 17.66
N PRO A 211 17.93 1.38 18.97
CA PRO A 211 16.66 1.90 19.45
C PRO A 211 16.40 3.32 18.93
N LYS A 212 15.22 3.55 18.36
CA LYS A 212 14.80 4.90 17.94
C LYS A 212 14.00 5.56 19.08
N PRO A 213 14.53 6.60 19.73
CA PRO A 213 13.85 7.27 20.83
C PRO A 213 12.57 7.97 20.34
N LEU A 214 11.66 8.27 21.26
CA LEU A 214 10.47 9.05 20.93
C LEU A 214 10.85 10.39 20.31
N ARG A 215 10.09 10.76 19.27
CA ARG A 215 10.22 12.06 18.63
C ARG A 215 9.72 13.18 19.56
N LYS A 216 10.11 14.41 19.26
CA LYS A 216 9.62 15.60 19.98
C LYS A 216 8.09 15.71 19.86
N PRO A 217 7.36 16.10 20.93
CA PRO A 217 5.89 16.22 20.93
C PRO A 217 5.32 17.05 19.77
N VAL A 218 6.03 18.11 19.35
CA VAL A 218 5.62 18.95 18.21
C VAL A 218 5.45 18.15 16.91
N LEU A 219 6.29 17.14 16.67
CA LEU A 219 6.17 16.30 15.47
C LEU A 219 4.93 15.40 15.52
N PHE A 220 4.50 14.99 16.72
CA PHE A 220 3.23 14.28 16.90
C PHE A 220 2.05 15.21 16.69
N GLY A 221 2.11 16.44 17.17
CA GLY A 221 1.09 17.46 16.91
C GLY A 221 0.92 17.74 15.41
N ILE A 222 2.03 17.88 14.67
CA ILE A 222 2.00 18.03 13.21
C ILE A 222 1.40 16.79 12.54
N ALA A 223 1.80 15.59 12.94
CA ALA A 223 1.26 14.36 12.36
C ALA A 223 -0.25 14.20 12.62
N ALA A 224 -0.72 14.51 13.83
CA ALA A 224 -2.13 14.49 14.18
C ALA A 224 -2.93 15.54 13.41
N PHE A 225 -2.42 16.77 13.31
CA PHE A 225 -3.04 17.82 12.51
C PHE A 225 -3.10 17.43 11.03
N SER A 226 -2.02 16.86 10.47
CA SER A 226 -2.01 16.38 9.10
C SER A 226 -3.09 15.32 8.89
N LEU A 227 -3.14 14.27 9.73
CA LEU A 227 -4.13 13.20 9.61
C LEU A 227 -5.58 13.71 9.60
N LEU A 228 -5.90 14.67 10.47
CA LEU A 228 -7.27 15.18 10.61
C LEU A 228 -7.74 16.00 9.40
N PHE A 229 -6.82 16.58 8.61
CA PHE A 229 -7.19 17.60 7.63
C PHE A 229 -6.64 17.33 6.21
N THR A 230 -5.64 16.46 6.00
CA THR A 230 -5.09 16.19 4.66
C THR A 230 -6.13 15.70 3.69
N PHE A 231 -7.09 14.88 4.15
CA PHE A 231 -8.14 14.31 3.30
C PHE A 231 -8.91 15.37 2.49
N GLY A 232 -9.03 16.60 3.00
CA GLY A 232 -9.78 17.68 2.37
C GLY A 232 -9.24 18.05 0.98
N HIS A 233 -7.98 17.73 0.66
CA HIS A 233 -7.42 17.94 -0.68
C HIS A 233 -8.01 16.99 -1.74
N HIS A 234 -8.60 15.86 -1.32
CA HIS A 234 -9.31 14.94 -2.22
C HIS A 234 -10.70 15.47 -2.59
N HIS A 235 -11.15 16.54 -1.92
CA HIS A 235 -12.50 17.06 -2.03
C HIS A 235 -12.52 18.55 -2.43
N TYR A 236 -11.43 19.10 -2.95
CA TYR A 236 -11.35 20.53 -3.31
C TYR A 236 -12.40 20.99 -4.31
N ILE A 237 -12.75 20.11 -5.26
CA ILE A 237 -13.74 20.38 -6.31
C ILE A 237 -15.17 20.40 -5.76
N SER A 238 -15.41 19.68 -4.67
CA SER A 238 -16.73 19.58 -4.08
C SER A 238 -17.08 20.83 -3.26
N PRO A 239 -18.38 21.09 -3.03
CA PRO A 239 -18.85 22.28 -2.31
C PRO A 239 -18.67 22.10 -0.79
N GLN A 240 -17.42 22.14 -0.33
CA GLN A 240 -17.03 22.13 1.08
C GLN A 240 -16.68 23.54 1.60
N PRO A 241 -16.79 23.80 2.91
CA PRO A 241 -16.45 25.09 3.50
C PRO A 241 -15.01 25.52 3.19
N THR A 242 -14.79 26.80 2.91
CA THR A 242 -13.46 27.37 2.61
C THR A 242 -12.46 27.13 3.75
N LEU A 243 -12.92 27.15 5.01
CA LEU A 243 -12.09 26.82 6.16
C LEU A 243 -11.48 25.42 6.03
N LEU A 244 -12.26 24.42 5.63
CA LEU A 244 -11.77 23.05 5.46
C LEU A 244 -10.75 22.95 4.34
N LYS A 245 -10.96 23.68 3.23
CA LYS A 245 -9.98 23.76 2.12
C LYS A 245 -8.65 24.35 2.59
N ASN A 246 -8.70 25.42 3.39
CA ASN A 246 -7.49 26.08 3.91
C ASN A 246 -6.76 25.19 4.92
N LEU A 247 -7.48 24.52 5.83
CA LEU A 247 -6.90 23.57 6.76
C LEU A 247 -6.24 22.40 6.02
N ALA A 248 -6.89 21.86 4.99
CA ALA A 248 -6.34 20.80 4.16
C ALA A 248 -5.05 21.21 3.44
N LEU A 249 -5.01 22.44 2.90
CA LEU A 249 -3.81 22.98 2.28
C LEU A 249 -2.67 23.08 3.29
N ILE A 250 -2.89 23.70 4.45
CA ILE A 250 -1.87 23.85 5.50
C ILE A 250 -1.37 22.46 5.94
N ALA A 251 -2.30 21.55 6.24
CA ALA A 251 -2.00 20.18 6.67
C ALA A 251 -1.15 19.41 5.65
N SER A 252 -1.42 19.60 4.36
CA SER A 252 -0.68 18.96 3.28
C SER A 252 0.68 19.60 3.05
N LEU A 253 0.81 20.92 3.14
CA LEU A 253 2.09 21.62 3.00
C LEU A 253 3.07 21.30 4.14
N LEU A 254 2.57 20.95 5.32
CA LEU A 254 3.41 20.47 6.42
C LEU A 254 4.18 19.17 6.06
N ALA A 255 3.74 18.41 5.06
CA ALA A 255 4.47 17.26 4.55
C ALA A 255 5.84 17.64 3.92
N VAL A 256 6.07 18.91 3.59
CA VAL A 256 7.40 19.40 3.15
C VAL A 256 8.49 19.17 4.21
N ILE A 257 8.11 19.15 5.50
CA ILE A 257 9.02 18.81 6.60
C ILE A 257 9.51 17.38 6.43
N SER A 258 8.62 16.44 6.08
CA SER A 258 8.97 15.06 5.77
C SER A 258 9.86 14.98 4.53
N PHE A 259 9.51 15.73 3.47
CA PHE A 259 10.29 15.78 2.22
C PHE A 259 11.77 16.11 2.49
N TRP A 260 12.05 17.21 3.18
CA TRP A 260 13.44 17.62 3.46
C TRP A 260 14.20 16.60 4.32
N ARG A 261 13.51 15.86 5.19
CA ARG A 261 14.13 14.78 5.98
C ARG A 261 14.53 13.61 5.09
N HIS A 262 13.66 13.19 4.18
CA HIS A 262 13.98 12.15 3.20
C HIS A 262 15.08 12.61 2.23
N VAL A 263 15.14 13.90 1.86
CA VAL A 263 16.25 14.42 1.03
C VAL A 263 17.58 14.27 1.77
N LYS A 264 17.60 14.62 3.06
CA LYS A 264 18.80 14.45 3.91
C LYS A 264 19.16 12.96 4.09
N ALA A 265 18.17 12.09 4.26
CA ALA A 265 18.40 10.65 4.39
C ALA A 265 18.99 10.07 3.09
N TYR A 266 18.38 10.37 1.95
CA TYR A 266 18.81 9.93 0.63
C TYR A 266 20.24 10.39 0.30
N LYS A 267 20.59 11.65 0.61
CA LYS A 267 21.96 12.17 0.42
C LYS A 267 23.02 11.48 1.27
N LYS A 268 22.64 10.86 2.40
CA LYS A 268 23.55 10.13 3.29
C LYS A 268 23.78 8.67 2.85
N ILE A 269 23.02 8.17 1.88
CA ILE A 269 23.18 6.81 1.35
C ILE A 269 24.51 6.76 0.59
N ASN A 270 25.53 6.13 1.18
CA ASN A 270 26.83 5.91 0.52
C ASN A 270 26.92 4.47 -0.02
N PRO A 271 26.91 4.25 -1.35
CA PRO A 271 26.97 2.91 -1.94
C PRO A 271 28.17 2.08 -1.49
N GLN A 272 29.30 2.72 -1.16
CA GLN A 272 30.50 2.01 -0.73
C GLN A 272 30.36 1.37 0.66
N GLN A 273 29.49 1.90 1.51
CA GLN A 273 29.21 1.34 2.85
C GLN A 273 28.34 0.08 2.79
N PHE A 274 27.74 -0.21 1.64
CA PHE A 274 26.76 -1.29 1.45
C PHE A 274 27.19 -2.32 0.39
N LYS A 275 28.50 -2.43 0.12
CA LYS A 275 29.07 -3.23 -0.98
C LYS A 275 28.71 -4.74 -0.95
N HIS A 276 28.10 -5.23 0.14
CA HIS A 276 27.62 -6.61 0.32
C HIS A 276 26.25 -6.70 1.02
N ASP A 277 25.53 -5.58 1.14
CA ASP A 277 24.22 -5.53 1.77
C ASP A 277 23.13 -5.77 0.72
N LEU A 278 22.47 -6.92 0.81
CA LEU A 278 21.37 -7.28 -0.09
C LEU A 278 20.20 -6.30 0.00
N THR A 279 20.03 -5.63 1.14
CA THR A 279 18.92 -4.72 1.35
C THR A 279 19.12 -3.36 0.68
N PHE A 280 20.35 -3.04 0.26
CA PHE A 280 20.69 -1.73 -0.29
C PHE A 280 19.85 -1.29 -1.51
N PRO A 281 19.61 -2.13 -2.54
CA PRO A 281 18.75 -1.76 -3.67
C PRO A 281 17.32 -1.44 -3.24
N LEU A 282 16.80 -2.14 -2.22
CA LEU A 282 15.46 -1.90 -1.68
C LEU A 282 15.41 -0.59 -0.90
N TRP A 283 16.37 -0.34 -0.01
CA TRP A 283 16.46 0.92 0.74
C TRP A 283 16.54 2.14 -0.16
N ARG A 284 17.39 2.06 -1.19
CA ARG A 284 17.53 3.14 -2.16
C ARG A 284 16.24 3.37 -2.94
N ALA A 285 15.55 2.29 -3.34
CA ALA A 285 14.26 2.39 -4.02
C ALA A 285 13.17 2.99 -3.12
N ILE A 286 13.06 2.52 -1.87
CA ILE A 286 12.11 3.02 -0.87
C ILE A 286 12.31 4.52 -0.66
N GLU A 287 13.53 4.98 -0.41
CA GLU A 287 13.81 6.40 -0.18
C GLU A 287 13.55 7.25 -1.44
N PHE A 288 13.93 6.74 -2.62
CA PHE A 288 13.64 7.42 -3.89
C PHE A 288 12.13 7.58 -4.13
N TRP A 289 11.35 6.50 -4.01
CA TRP A 289 9.90 6.56 -4.23
C TRP A 289 9.17 7.29 -3.12
N THR A 290 9.70 7.29 -1.89
CA THR A 290 9.18 8.15 -0.81
C THR A 290 9.35 9.62 -1.18
N LEU A 291 10.52 10.02 -1.71
CA LEU A 291 10.75 11.38 -2.19
C LEU A 291 9.80 11.75 -3.33
N VAL A 292 9.66 10.89 -4.34
CA VAL A 292 8.74 11.11 -5.46
C VAL A 292 7.29 11.24 -4.96
N SER A 293 6.86 10.37 -4.05
CA SER A 293 5.50 10.36 -3.51
C SER A 293 5.22 11.59 -2.66
N VAL A 294 6.12 11.96 -1.74
CA VAL A 294 5.93 13.17 -0.91
C VAL A 294 5.98 14.43 -1.76
N ALA A 295 6.92 14.54 -2.71
CA ALA A 295 7.02 15.70 -3.59
C ALA A 295 5.76 15.87 -4.45
N SER A 296 5.30 14.80 -5.09
CA SER A 296 4.07 14.83 -5.89
C SER A 296 2.84 15.08 -5.01
N GLY A 297 2.74 14.49 -3.83
CA GLY A 297 1.63 14.73 -2.89
C GLY A 297 1.52 16.19 -2.45
N VAL A 298 2.65 16.82 -2.10
CA VAL A 298 2.69 18.26 -1.76
C VAL A 298 2.26 19.12 -2.94
N LEU A 299 2.74 18.82 -4.15
CA LEU A 299 2.34 19.53 -5.36
C LEU A 299 0.84 19.35 -5.65
N PHE A 300 0.31 18.14 -5.48
CA PHE A 300 -1.08 17.79 -5.78
C PHE A 300 -2.05 18.38 -4.76
N ALA A 301 -1.58 18.69 -3.57
CA ALA A 301 -2.37 19.33 -2.54
C ALA A 301 -2.55 20.84 -2.73
N ILE A 302 -1.85 21.46 -3.69
CA ILE A 302 -2.08 22.87 -4.08
C ILE A 302 -3.38 22.94 -4.87
N PRO A 303 -4.42 23.68 -4.42
CA PRO A 303 -5.76 23.64 -5.02
C PRO A 303 -5.77 23.88 -6.53
N GLN A 304 -5.03 24.89 -7.01
CA GLN A 304 -4.95 25.25 -8.42
C GLN A 304 -4.37 24.11 -9.26
N PHE A 305 -3.32 23.45 -8.76
CA PHE A 305 -2.74 22.31 -9.43
C PHE A 305 -3.66 21.08 -9.35
N ASN A 306 -4.29 20.85 -8.19
CA ASN A 306 -5.26 19.78 -7.99
C ASN A 306 -6.38 19.84 -9.03
N LEU A 307 -6.96 21.02 -9.28
CA LEU A 307 -8.02 21.22 -10.28
C LEU A 307 -7.64 20.69 -11.67
N TRP A 308 -6.37 20.79 -12.06
CA TRP A 308 -5.90 20.29 -13.34
C TRP A 308 -5.82 18.77 -13.35
N ILE A 309 -5.29 18.18 -12.29
CA ILE A 309 -4.90 16.78 -12.28
C ILE A 309 -5.95 15.87 -11.65
N HIS A 310 -6.99 16.42 -11.01
CA HIS A 310 -8.00 15.65 -10.29
C HIS A 310 -8.69 14.64 -11.21
N SER A 311 -8.90 13.41 -10.70
CA SER A 311 -9.47 12.28 -11.45
C SER A 311 -8.75 12.02 -12.79
N SER A 312 -7.41 12.10 -12.78
CA SER A 312 -6.55 11.78 -13.93
C SER A 312 -5.57 10.64 -13.60
N TYR A 313 -4.92 10.10 -14.63
CA TYR A 313 -3.90 9.06 -14.46
C TYR A 313 -2.66 9.53 -13.69
N LEU A 314 -2.46 10.85 -13.53
CA LEU A 314 -1.38 11.38 -12.71
C LEU A 314 -1.62 11.07 -11.21
N VAL A 315 -2.87 11.14 -10.75
CA VAL A 315 -3.24 10.73 -9.38
C VAL A 315 -3.07 9.22 -9.21
N VAL A 316 -3.43 8.43 -10.24
CA VAL A 316 -3.26 6.97 -10.23
C VAL A 316 -1.80 6.59 -10.04
N ILE A 317 -0.87 7.17 -10.82
CA ILE A 317 0.53 6.82 -10.65
C ILE A 317 1.13 7.34 -9.35
N HIS A 318 0.71 8.50 -8.84
CA HIS A 318 1.14 8.93 -7.52
C HIS A 318 0.82 7.86 -6.45
N ALA A 319 -0.40 7.32 -6.46
CA ALA A 319 -0.78 6.23 -5.58
C ALA A 319 0.06 4.96 -5.83
N MET A 320 0.27 4.56 -7.09
CA MET A 320 1.11 3.39 -7.42
C MET A 320 2.57 3.55 -6.95
N GLY A 321 3.13 4.76 -7.02
CA GLY A 321 4.48 5.07 -6.54
C GLY A 321 4.62 4.83 -5.04
N SER A 322 3.62 5.22 -4.24
CA SER A 322 3.60 4.93 -2.81
C SER A 322 3.38 3.43 -2.54
N MET A 323 2.40 2.80 -3.20
CA MET A 323 2.06 1.40 -2.89
C MET A 323 3.16 0.41 -3.31
N ILE A 324 3.72 0.58 -4.50
CA ILE A 324 4.68 -0.38 -5.05
C ILE A 324 6.11 0.09 -4.77
N GLY A 325 6.39 1.38 -4.96
CA GLY A 325 7.72 1.94 -4.75
C GLY A 325 8.15 2.01 -3.28
N VAL A 326 7.18 2.12 -2.36
CA VAL A 326 7.44 2.20 -0.90
C VAL A 326 6.92 0.94 -0.19
N ASN A 327 5.61 0.74 -0.11
CA ASN A 327 5.03 -0.28 0.77
C ASN A 327 5.42 -1.72 0.40
N PHE A 328 5.29 -2.07 -0.88
CA PHE A 328 5.71 -3.38 -1.38
C PHE A 328 7.20 -3.63 -1.12
N MET A 329 8.06 -2.64 -1.38
CA MET A 329 9.50 -2.77 -1.12
C MET A 329 9.81 -2.96 0.38
N ILE A 330 9.07 -2.29 1.27
CA ILE A 330 9.16 -2.51 2.72
C ILE A 330 8.77 -3.95 3.07
N ILE A 331 7.71 -4.49 2.46
CA ILE A 331 7.27 -5.88 2.70
C ILE A 331 8.32 -6.89 2.20
N VAL A 332 8.94 -6.66 1.04
CA VAL A 332 10.07 -7.47 0.55
C VAL A 332 11.23 -7.42 1.55
N LEU A 333 11.54 -6.23 2.04
CA LEU A 333 12.61 -6.02 3.00
C LEU A 333 12.33 -6.72 4.34
N ALA A 334 11.08 -6.69 4.80
CA ALA A 334 10.63 -7.45 5.96
C ALA A 334 10.76 -8.97 5.75
N ASN A 335 10.45 -9.50 4.56
CA ASN A 335 10.68 -10.91 4.21
C ASN A 335 12.16 -11.30 4.33
N LEU A 336 13.08 -10.45 3.85
CA LEU A 336 14.53 -10.69 3.93
C LEU A 336 15.01 -10.68 5.38
N ALA A 337 14.58 -9.68 6.16
CA ALA A 337 14.93 -9.56 7.57
C ALA A 337 14.40 -10.73 8.40
N GLU A 338 13.19 -11.21 8.12
CA GLU A 338 12.60 -12.36 8.79
C GLU A 338 13.49 -13.60 8.70
N ARG A 339 14.11 -13.80 7.53
CA ARG A 339 14.94 -14.95 7.17
C ARG A 339 16.41 -14.76 7.50
N LYS A 340 16.78 -13.59 8.03
CA LYS A 340 18.19 -13.19 8.28
C LYS A 340 19.05 -13.21 7.00
N ILE A 341 18.43 -13.06 5.82
CA ILE A 341 19.12 -13.01 4.53
C ILE A 341 19.44 -11.55 4.22
N LEU A 342 20.39 -10.98 4.96
CA LEU A 342 20.82 -9.58 4.82
C LEU A 342 22.08 -9.44 3.96
N THR A 343 22.79 -10.54 3.73
CA THR A 343 24.03 -10.59 2.95
C THR A 343 24.02 -11.83 2.07
N SER A 344 24.39 -11.72 0.78
CA SER A 344 24.66 -12.90 -0.04
C SER A 344 25.67 -12.59 -1.15
N SER A 345 26.37 -13.63 -1.60
CA SER A 345 27.30 -13.57 -2.74
C SER A 345 26.61 -13.46 -4.11
N ASN A 346 25.31 -13.75 -4.20
CA ASN A 346 24.55 -13.69 -5.46
C ASN A 346 23.39 -12.68 -5.37
N GLU A 347 23.69 -11.41 -5.63
CA GLU A 347 22.74 -10.32 -5.48
C GLU A 347 21.77 -10.20 -6.68
N ASN A 348 22.02 -10.92 -7.77
CA ASN A 348 21.32 -10.77 -9.06
C ASN A 348 19.85 -11.17 -9.03
N TRP A 349 19.47 -12.13 -8.18
CA TRP A 349 18.08 -12.56 -8.06
C TRP A 349 17.19 -11.48 -7.42
N LEU A 350 17.77 -10.56 -6.64
CA LEU A 350 17.08 -9.46 -5.99
C LEU A 350 17.24 -8.16 -6.80
N GLN A 351 18.46 -7.83 -7.20
CA GLN A 351 18.78 -6.58 -7.92
C GLN A 351 18.06 -6.47 -9.26
N ASN A 352 18.07 -7.55 -10.07
CA ASN A 352 17.45 -7.50 -11.40
C ASN A 352 15.94 -7.27 -11.31
N PRO A 353 15.16 -8.03 -10.51
CA PRO A 353 13.73 -7.74 -10.33
C PRO A 353 13.45 -6.36 -9.76
N VAL A 354 14.19 -5.92 -8.74
CA VAL A 354 14.02 -4.56 -8.18
C VAL A 354 14.28 -3.50 -9.24
N LYS A 355 15.31 -3.66 -10.09
CA LYS A 355 15.58 -2.77 -11.22
C LYS A 355 14.42 -2.76 -12.23
N TRP A 356 13.88 -3.93 -12.58
CA TRP A 356 12.75 -4.04 -13.50
C TRP A 356 11.52 -3.33 -12.95
N ILE A 357 11.17 -3.57 -11.68
CA ILE A 357 10.06 -2.89 -11.01
C ILE A 357 10.25 -1.38 -11.03
N ASN A 358 11.43 -0.88 -10.66
CA ASN A 358 11.72 0.56 -10.65
C ASN A 358 11.65 1.19 -12.04
N LEU A 359 12.22 0.55 -13.06
CA LEU A 359 12.18 1.04 -14.45
C LEU A 359 10.77 1.03 -15.01
N SER A 360 9.99 -0.03 -14.77
CA SER A 360 8.59 -0.11 -15.16
C SER A 360 7.74 0.95 -14.45
N LEU A 361 7.93 1.14 -13.14
CA LEU A 361 7.24 2.20 -12.40
C LEU A 361 7.61 3.59 -12.90
N LEU A 362 8.88 3.86 -13.20
CA LEU A 362 9.31 5.14 -13.77
C LEU A 362 8.70 5.36 -15.15
N GLY A 363 8.70 4.34 -16.01
CA GLY A 363 8.03 4.40 -17.31
C GLY A 363 6.53 4.68 -17.16
N LEU A 364 5.85 3.97 -16.27
CA LEU A 364 4.43 4.21 -15.96
C LEU A 364 4.22 5.63 -15.44
N TRP A 365 5.14 6.14 -14.63
CA TRP A 365 5.05 7.49 -14.07
C TRP A 365 5.16 8.57 -15.13
N ILE A 366 6.05 8.39 -16.10
CA ILE A 366 6.14 9.28 -17.25
C ILE A 366 4.87 9.13 -18.12
N THR A 367 4.50 7.92 -18.53
CA THR A 367 3.38 7.67 -19.45
C THR A 367 2.03 8.12 -18.86
N LEU A 368 1.67 7.62 -17.68
CA LEU A 368 0.40 7.93 -17.01
C LEU A 368 0.39 9.36 -16.46
N GLY A 369 1.54 9.83 -15.98
CA GLY A 369 1.66 11.18 -15.45
C GLY A 369 1.47 12.24 -16.53
N LEU A 370 2.16 12.10 -17.67
CA LEU A 370 1.97 12.99 -18.82
C LEU A 370 0.55 12.87 -19.39
N ASN A 371 -0.01 11.66 -19.53
CA ASN A 371 -1.40 11.51 -19.99
C ASN A 371 -2.39 12.23 -19.06
N GLY A 372 -2.21 12.07 -17.74
CA GLY A 372 -3.06 12.71 -16.74
C GLY A 372 -2.94 14.23 -16.75
N PHE A 373 -1.72 14.75 -16.89
CA PHE A 373 -1.48 16.19 -17.03
C PHE A 373 -2.12 16.76 -18.31
N LEU A 374 -1.93 16.10 -19.45
CA LEU A 374 -2.52 16.51 -20.73
C LEU A 374 -4.05 16.45 -20.71
N LYS A 375 -4.65 15.48 -19.99
CA LYS A 375 -6.10 15.45 -19.75
C LYS A 375 -6.55 16.70 -18.99
N GLY A 376 -5.79 17.11 -17.99
CA GLY A 376 -6.02 18.36 -17.25
C GLY A 376 -5.94 19.58 -18.16
N TRP A 377 -4.88 19.67 -18.95
CA TRP A 377 -4.67 20.75 -19.92
C TRP A 377 -5.81 20.86 -20.94
N GLN A 378 -6.25 19.72 -21.48
CA GLN A 378 -7.36 19.63 -22.44
C GLN A 378 -8.67 20.19 -21.86
N ARG A 379 -8.94 20.02 -20.56
CA ARG A 379 -10.15 20.56 -19.91
C ARG A 379 -10.23 22.09 -19.94
N PHE A 380 -9.08 22.78 -20.00
CA PHE A 380 -9.02 24.24 -19.86
C PHE A 380 -8.71 24.99 -21.16
N TYR A 381 -7.95 24.39 -22.09
CA TYR A 381 -7.31 25.19 -23.16
C TYR A 381 -7.46 24.68 -24.60
N ILE A 382 -7.84 23.42 -24.87
CA ILE A 382 -7.66 22.82 -26.21
C ILE A 382 -8.91 22.08 -26.72
N SER A 383 -9.22 22.24 -28.01
CA SER A 383 -10.25 21.48 -28.74
C SER A 383 -9.92 19.99 -28.80
N VAL A 384 -10.96 19.15 -28.83
CA VAL A 384 -10.90 17.76 -28.35
C VAL A 384 -9.98 16.83 -29.18
N ASP A 385 -9.77 17.08 -30.46
CA ASP A 385 -9.36 16.00 -31.38
C ASP A 385 -7.85 15.67 -31.41
N TYR A 386 -6.96 16.68 -31.46
CA TYR A 386 -5.51 16.43 -31.61
C TYR A 386 -4.88 15.82 -30.36
N ILE A 387 -5.18 16.39 -29.18
CA ILE A 387 -4.61 15.93 -27.91
C ILE A 387 -5.17 14.57 -27.51
N GLN A 388 -6.43 14.29 -27.81
CA GLN A 388 -7.04 13.01 -27.48
C GLN A 388 -6.31 11.86 -28.19
N SER A 389 -6.05 12.00 -29.49
CA SER A 389 -5.34 10.99 -30.28
C SER A 389 -3.92 10.73 -29.76
N PHE A 390 -3.18 11.80 -29.41
CA PHE A 390 -1.86 11.66 -28.80
C PHE A 390 -1.92 10.96 -27.44
N ARG A 391 -2.87 11.34 -26.58
CA ARG A 391 -3.09 10.71 -25.26
C ARG A 391 -3.41 9.22 -25.39
N ASP A 392 -4.28 8.84 -26.33
CA ASP A 392 -4.66 7.44 -26.52
C ASP A 392 -3.49 6.60 -27.01
N ASN A 393 -2.67 7.13 -27.92
CA ASN A 393 -1.43 6.47 -28.36
C ASN A 393 -0.43 6.27 -27.20
N MET A 394 -0.31 7.25 -26.29
CA MET A 394 0.54 7.08 -25.10
C MET A 394 0.06 5.93 -24.20
N LEU A 395 -1.25 5.72 -24.09
CA LEU A 395 -1.81 4.66 -23.25
C LEU A 395 -1.52 3.25 -23.78
N LEU A 396 -1.16 3.08 -25.06
CA LEU A 396 -0.71 1.78 -25.60
C LEU A 396 0.51 1.22 -24.84
N LEU A 397 1.35 2.08 -24.25
CA LEU A 397 2.48 1.67 -23.43
C LEU A 397 2.07 1.15 -22.05
N PHE A 398 0.87 1.48 -21.57
CA PHE A 398 0.41 1.11 -20.23
C PHE A 398 0.42 -0.41 -19.99
N PRO A 399 -0.24 -1.26 -20.82
CA PRO A 399 -0.18 -2.71 -20.63
C PRO A 399 1.23 -3.28 -20.78
N VAL A 400 2.06 -2.73 -21.68
CA VAL A 400 3.45 -3.17 -21.88
C VAL A 400 4.29 -2.95 -20.62
N LEU A 401 4.25 -1.74 -20.06
CA LEU A 401 4.97 -1.41 -18.84
C LEU A 401 4.40 -2.17 -17.62
N GLY A 402 3.08 -2.36 -17.57
CA GLY A 402 2.41 -3.19 -16.57
C GLY A 402 2.84 -4.66 -16.62
N PHE A 403 3.09 -5.21 -17.82
CA PHE A 403 3.61 -6.57 -17.98
C PHE A 403 5.03 -6.71 -17.42
N PHE A 404 5.94 -5.78 -17.72
CA PHE A 404 7.28 -5.80 -17.14
C PHE A 404 7.28 -5.62 -15.62
N LEU A 405 6.36 -4.79 -15.10
CA LEU A 405 6.15 -4.64 -13.66
C LEU A 405 5.73 -5.98 -13.02
N LEU A 406 4.75 -6.66 -13.61
CA LEU A 406 4.30 -7.99 -13.18
C LEU A 406 5.46 -9.00 -13.19
N LEU A 407 6.24 -9.07 -14.27
CA LEU A 407 7.39 -9.96 -14.37
C LEU A 407 8.42 -9.68 -13.27
N GLY A 408 8.67 -8.40 -12.96
CA GLY A 408 9.54 -8.00 -11.86
C GLY A 408 9.03 -8.53 -10.51
N ILE A 409 7.75 -8.32 -10.20
CA ILE A 409 7.14 -8.78 -8.94
C ILE A 409 7.15 -10.31 -8.86
N VAL A 410 6.81 -11.01 -9.94
CA VAL A 410 6.80 -12.49 -9.99
C VAL A 410 8.21 -13.05 -9.79
N ARG A 411 9.21 -12.50 -10.50
CA ARG A 411 10.60 -12.97 -10.38
C ARG A 411 11.16 -12.76 -8.98
N LEU A 412 10.83 -11.62 -8.35
CA LEU A 412 11.21 -11.33 -6.98
C LEU A 412 10.57 -12.33 -5.99
N SER A 413 9.27 -12.57 -6.15
CA SER A 413 8.50 -13.53 -5.34
C SER A 413 9.05 -14.94 -5.49
N TYR A 414 9.37 -15.36 -6.73
CA TYR A 414 9.99 -16.66 -6.99
C TYR A 414 11.38 -16.80 -6.36
N GLY A 415 12.20 -15.74 -6.41
CA GLY A 415 13.49 -15.72 -5.73
C GLY A 415 13.36 -15.96 -4.22
N LEU A 416 12.44 -15.25 -3.57
CA LEU A 416 12.12 -15.47 -2.15
C LEU A 416 11.57 -16.88 -1.88
N TRP A 417 10.74 -17.43 -2.76
CA TRP A 417 10.24 -18.80 -2.62
C TRP A 417 11.36 -19.84 -2.68
N LYS A 418 12.28 -19.69 -3.65
CA LYS A 418 13.42 -20.61 -3.80
C LYS A 418 14.30 -20.64 -2.55
N LEU A 419 14.54 -19.48 -1.93
CA LEU A 419 15.29 -19.38 -0.69
C LEU A 419 14.62 -20.16 0.47
N ASN A 420 13.30 -20.06 0.60
CA ASN A 420 12.53 -20.83 1.59
C ASN A 420 12.74 -22.34 1.42
N HIS A 421 12.73 -22.81 0.16
CA HIS A 421 12.84 -24.24 -0.12
C HIS A 421 14.24 -24.77 0.19
N MET A 422 15.29 -23.99 -0.07
CA MET A 422 16.67 -24.38 0.24
C MET A 422 16.95 -24.42 1.74
N GLU A 423 16.44 -23.45 2.52
CA GLU A 423 16.54 -23.47 3.99
C GLU A 423 15.85 -24.72 4.58
N ALA A 424 14.62 -25.02 4.13
CA ALA A 424 13.88 -26.18 4.61
C ALA A 424 14.59 -27.52 4.32
N LEU A 425 15.29 -27.62 3.18
CA LEU A 425 16.09 -28.81 2.84
C LEU A 425 17.36 -28.92 3.70
N SER A 426 17.96 -27.79 4.10
CA SER A 426 19.15 -27.78 4.97
C SER A 426 18.87 -28.11 6.43
N GLU A 427 17.64 -27.91 6.91
CA GLU A 427 17.23 -28.30 8.27
C GLU A 427 16.86 -29.79 8.37
N LEU A 428 16.72 -30.50 7.24
CA LEU A 428 16.33 -31.90 7.16
C LEU A 428 17.50 -32.88 6.96
N GLY A 429 18.71 -32.38 6.68
CA GLY A 429 19.95 -33.14 6.58
C GLY A 429 20.88 -32.82 7.75
#